data_AF-F7YCP2-F1
#
_entry.id   AF-F7YCP2-F1
#
_cell.length_a   1.000
_cell.length_b   1.000
_cell.length_c   1.000
_cell.angle_alpha   90.00
_cell.angle_beta   90.00
_cell.angle_gamma   90.00
#
_symmetry.space_group_name_H-M   'P 1'
#
loop_
_entity.id
_entity.type
_entity.pdbx_description
1 polymer ?
#
loop_
_entity_poly.entity_id
_entity_poly.type
_entity_poly.pdbx_seq_one_letter_code
_entity_poly.pdbx_strand_id
1 'polypeptide(L)'
;MTDPNQPQNERRSHARQTVLKEGTIVTESSTIKCSIRNQHAHGAELRVDPSAIVPERFILLVPADDARYRAALRWRRNDRLGVQIY
;
A
#
# COMPACT_ATOMS: atom_id res chain seq x y z
N MET A 1 8.50 48.17 5.77
CA MET A 1 8.15 47.44 4.54
C MET A 1 8.81 46.08 4.62
N THR A 2 8.02 45.04 4.85
CA THR A 2 8.48 43.68 5.13
C THR A 2 8.77 42.98 3.81
N ASP A 3 10.01 42.51 3.62
CA ASP A 3 10.36 41.56 2.57
C ASP A 3 10.41 40.15 3.18
N PRO A 4 9.56 39.21 2.76
CA PRO A 4 9.61 37.83 3.23
C PRO A 4 10.02 36.89 2.09
N ASN A 5 11.23 37.04 1.53
CA ASN A 5 11.76 36.02 0.62
C ASN A 5 12.28 34.80 1.41
N GLN A 6 11.36 33.93 1.86
CA GLN A 6 11.67 32.56 2.29
C GLN A 6 11.38 31.58 1.15
N PRO A 7 12.34 30.74 0.72
CA PRO A 7 12.02 29.56 -0.07
C PRO A 7 11.43 28.49 0.87
N GLN A 8 10.10 28.45 1.00
CA GLN A 8 9.42 27.38 1.72
C GLN A 8 9.30 26.13 0.86
N ASN A 9 10.38 25.35 0.89
CA ASN A 9 10.40 23.93 1.19
C ASN A 9 9.41 23.04 0.43
N GLU A 10 9.95 22.22 -0.48
CA GLU A 10 9.38 21.00 -1.08
C GLU A 10 8.58 20.15 -0.08
N ARG A 11 7.31 20.49 0.17
CA ARG A 11 6.45 19.73 1.07
C ARG A 11 5.20 19.27 0.37
N ARG A 12 5.36 18.08 -0.24
CA ARG A 12 4.33 17.03 -0.30
C ARG A 12 3.08 17.39 -1.11
N SER A 13 3.26 17.73 -2.38
CA SER A 13 2.19 17.74 -3.37
C SER A 13 2.08 16.42 -4.14
N HIS A 14 2.51 15.28 -3.56
CA HIS A 14 1.93 14.01 -3.97
C HIS A 14 0.50 14.00 -3.42
N ALA A 15 -0.42 14.52 -4.22
CA ALA A 15 -1.84 14.29 -4.07
C ALA A 15 -1.99 12.80 -3.75
N ARG A 16 -2.36 12.49 -2.51
CA ARG A 16 -2.69 11.13 -2.10
C ARG A 16 -3.95 10.79 -2.88
N GLN A 17 -3.80 10.36 -4.12
CA GLN A 17 -4.88 9.72 -4.81
C GLN A 17 -5.18 8.50 -3.96
N THR A 18 -6.30 8.57 -3.24
CA THR A 18 -6.88 7.42 -2.56
C THR A 18 -7.39 6.52 -3.67
N VAL A 19 -6.47 5.92 -4.44
CA VAL A 19 -6.81 4.95 -5.45
C VAL A 19 -7.22 3.73 -4.66
N LEU A 20 -8.52 3.49 -4.60
CA LEU A 20 -9.06 2.24 -4.10
C LEU A 20 -8.79 1.21 -5.21
N LYS A 21 -7.57 0.69 -5.25
CA LYS A 21 -7.23 -0.38 -6.19
C LYS A 21 -7.63 -1.69 -5.54
N GLU A 22 -8.24 -2.56 -6.32
CA GLU A 22 -8.37 -3.95 -5.91
C GLU A 22 -7.00 -4.62 -6.03
N GLY A 23 -6.71 -5.49 -5.08
CA GLY A 23 -5.49 -6.28 -5.01
C GLY A 23 -5.82 -7.71 -4.63
N THR A 24 -4.92 -8.63 -4.97
CA THR A 24 -5.04 -10.02 -4.54
C THR A 24 -3.71 -10.48 -3.97
N ILE A 25 -3.74 -10.86 -2.71
CA ILE A 25 -2.63 -11.51 -2.02
C ILE A 25 -2.62 -12.97 -2.47
N VAL A 26 -1.55 -13.39 -3.11
CA VAL A 26 -1.32 -14.78 -3.51
C VAL A 26 -0.36 -15.42 -2.53
N THR A 27 -0.82 -16.47 -1.87
CA THR A 27 -0.03 -17.35 -1.01
C THR A 27 0.08 -18.73 -1.67
N GLU A 28 0.90 -19.62 -1.12
CA GLU A 28 1.04 -20.99 -1.66
C GLU A 28 -0.25 -21.81 -1.55
N SER A 29 -1.11 -21.49 -0.58
CA SER A 29 -2.31 -22.26 -0.24
C SER A 29 -3.61 -21.58 -0.61
N SER A 30 -3.62 -20.25 -0.83
CA SER A 30 -4.85 -19.48 -1.02
C SER A 30 -4.62 -18.13 -1.68
N THR A 31 -5.68 -17.57 -2.23
CA THR A 31 -5.70 -16.18 -2.71
C THR A 31 -6.68 -15.37 -1.87
N ILE A 32 -6.23 -14.23 -1.36
CA ILE A 32 -7.02 -13.37 -0.49
C ILE A 32 -7.26 -12.05 -1.23
N LYS A 33 -8.52 -11.67 -1.40
CA LYS A 33 -8.87 -10.37 -1.96
C LYS A 33 -8.56 -9.28 -0.94
N CYS A 34 -7.96 -8.19 -1.39
CA CYS A 34 -7.62 -7.05 -0.56
C CYS A 34 -7.85 -5.75 -1.32
N SER A 35 -8.19 -4.68 -0.64
CA SER A 35 -8.18 -3.34 -1.24
C SER A 35 -6.88 -2.64 -0.88
N ILE A 36 -6.17 -2.14 -1.89
CA ILE A 36 -4.92 -1.41 -1.73
C ILE A 36 -5.28 0.06 -1.51
N ARG A 37 -4.71 0.64 -0.46
CA ARG A 37 -4.80 2.03 -0.08
C ARG A 37 -3.40 2.61 0.10
N ASN A 38 -3.26 3.90 -0.23
CA ASN A 38 -2.02 4.64 0.02
C ASN A 38 -0.76 3.91 -0.50
N GLN A 39 -0.80 3.43 -1.75
CA GLN A 39 0.33 2.76 -2.41
C GLN A 39 1.40 3.80 -2.76
N HIS A 40 2.65 3.48 -2.44
CA HIS A 40 3.84 4.25 -2.78
C HIS A 40 4.97 3.32 -3.23
N ALA A 41 6.07 3.89 -3.76
CA ALA A 41 7.16 3.11 -4.36
C ALA A 41 7.73 1.99 -3.46
N HIS A 42 7.73 2.17 -2.13
CA HIS A 42 8.31 1.22 -1.17
C HIS A 42 7.29 0.46 -0.32
N GLY A 43 5.99 0.50 -0.63
CA GLY A 43 4.97 -0.10 0.23
C GLY A 43 3.54 0.35 -0.01
N ALA A 44 2.62 -0.22 0.73
CA ALA A 44 1.21 0.08 0.63
C ALA A 44 0.49 -0.26 1.93
N GLU A 45 -0.67 0.35 2.15
CA GLU A 45 -1.64 -0.12 3.14
C GLU A 45 -2.64 -1.03 2.43
N LEU A 46 -2.79 -2.27 2.88
CA LEU A 46 -3.80 -3.18 2.37
C LEU A 46 -4.93 -3.30 3.39
N ARG A 47 -6.16 -3.39 2.88
CA ARG A 47 -7.33 -3.74 3.67
C ARG A 47 -7.78 -5.14 3.27
N VAL A 48 -7.83 -6.04 4.23
CA VAL A 48 -8.23 -7.45 4.05
C VAL A 48 -9.36 -7.79 5.00
N ASP A 49 -9.96 -8.95 4.79
CA ASP A 49 -10.84 -9.53 5.80
C ASP A 49 -10.07 -9.73 7.13
N PRO A 50 -10.63 -9.32 8.29
CA PRO A 50 -10.02 -9.53 9.59
C PRO A 50 -9.64 -10.98 9.89
N SER A 51 -10.37 -11.95 9.34
CA SER A 51 -10.12 -13.40 9.49
C SER A 51 -9.07 -13.94 8.52
N ALA A 52 -8.66 -13.16 7.52
CA ALA A 52 -7.68 -13.60 6.53
C ALA A 52 -6.27 -13.74 7.14
N ILE A 53 -5.72 -14.94 7.05
CA ILE A 53 -4.35 -15.24 7.46
C ILE A 53 -3.39 -14.84 6.33
N VAL A 54 -2.66 -13.75 6.55
CA VAL A 54 -1.69 -13.22 5.59
C VAL A 54 -0.28 -13.53 6.08
N PRO A 55 0.57 -14.21 5.27
CA PRO A 55 1.94 -14.52 5.65
C PRO A 55 2.83 -13.27 5.67
N GLU A 56 4.02 -13.38 6.27
CA GLU A 56 4.98 -12.27 6.33
C GLU A 56 5.51 -11.84 4.96
N ARG A 57 5.51 -12.74 3.97
CA ARG A 57 5.92 -12.48 2.58
C ARG A 57 4.93 -13.11 1.63
N PHE A 58 4.51 -12.36 0.62
CA PHE A 58 3.54 -12.80 -0.38
C PHE A 58 3.70 -12.03 -1.68
N ILE A 59 2.99 -12.49 -2.71
CA ILE A 59 2.86 -11.75 -3.96
C ILE A 59 1.55 -10.96 -3.92
N LEU A 60 1.64 -9.65 -4.14
CA LEU A 60 0.49 -8.76 -4.31
C LEU A 60 0.23 -8.57 -5.80
N LEU A 61 -0.87 -9.10 -6.29
CA LEU A 61 -1.38 -8.81 -7.63
C LEU A 61 -2.16 -7.50 -7.61
N VAL A 62 -1.87 -6.62 -8.55
CA VAL A 62 -2.57 -5.33 -8.70
C VAL A 62 -3.09 -5.26 -10.14
N PRO A 63 -4.34 -5.68 -10.38
CA PRO A 63 -4.93 -5.66 -11.73
C PRO A 63 -4.92 -4.28 -12.38
N ALA A 64 -5.06 -3.22 -11.57
CA ALA A 64 -5.00 -1.84 -12.06
C ALA A 64 -3.64 -1.45 -12.66
N ASP A 65 -2.56 -2.12 -12.22
CA ASP A 65 -1.19 -1.90 -12.70
C ASP A 65 -0.75 -3.02 -13.66
N ASP A 66 -1.61 -4.02 -13.91
CA ASP A 66 -1.30 -5.30 -14.57
C ASP A 66 0.03 -5.92 -14.09
N ALA A 67 0.30 -5.77 -12.79
CA ALA A 67 1.61 -6.06 -12.21
C ALA A 67 1.51 -6.94 -10.96
N ARG A 68 2.62 -7.61 -10.65
CA ARG A 68 2.80 -8.44 -9.46
C ARG A 68 3.95 -7.88 -8.63
N TYR A 69 3.68 -7.53 -7.39
CA TYR A 69 4.67 -6.99 -6.46
C TYR A 69 5.03 -8.02 -5.40
N ARG A 70 6.31 -8.13 -5.06
CA ARG A 70 6.72 -8.87 -3.87
C ARG A 70 6.48 -7.97 -2.68
N ALA A 71 5.68 -8.42 -1.73
CA ALA A 71 5.34 -7.65 -0.56
C ALA A 71 5.68 -8.39 0.73
N ALA A 72 6.09 -7.65 1.75
CA ALA A 72 6.25 -8.17 3.10
C ALA A 72 5.35 -7.44 4.09
N LEU A 73 4.65 -8.18 4.94
CA LEU A 73 3.85 -7.64 6.02
C LEU A 73 4.78 -6.99 7.07
N ARG A 74 4.56 -5.70 7.36
CA ARG A 74 5.30 -4.96 8.37
C ARG A 74 4.51 -4.77 9.65
N TRP A 75 3.20 -4.57 9.53
CA TRP A 75 2.31 -4.45 10.68
C TRP A 75 0.88 -4.83 10.29
N ARG A 76 0.11 -5.33 11.26
CA ARG A 76 -1.33 -5.57 11.14
C ARG A 76 -2.09 -4.85 12.25
N ARG A 77 -3.20 -4.23 11.89
CA ARG A 77 -4.17 -3.59 12.79
C ARG A 77 -5.57 -3.98 12.30
N ASN A 78 -6.15 -5.02 12.89
CA ASN A 78 -7.46 -5.57 12.50
C ASN A 78 -7.53 -5.97 11.02
N ASP A 79 -8.32 -5.23 10.24
CA ASP A 79 -8.52 -5.36 8.80
C ASP A 79 -7.44 -4.65 7.97
N ARG A 80 -6.54 -3.88 8.60
CA ARG A 80 -5.49 -3.12 7.92
C ARG A 80 -4.13 -3.75 8.08
N LEU A 81 -3.36 -3.72 7.00
CA LEU A 81 -2.02 -4.27 6.90
C LEU A 81 -1.12 -3.21 6.28
N GLY A 82 -0.02 -2.88 6.94
CA GLY A 82 1.06 -2.16 6.29
C GLY A 82 2.03 -3.13 5.68
N VAL A 83 2.28 -3.02 4.39
CA VAL A 83 3.24 -3.87 3.68
C VAL A 83 4.34 -3.05 3.04
N GLN A 84 5.53 -3.63 2.98
CA GLN A 84 6.64 -3.14 2.20
C GLN A 84 6.64 -3.81 0.84
N ILE A 85 6.77 -3.04 -0.23
CA ILE A 85 6.89 -3.53 -1.61
C ILE A 85 8.37 -3.48 -2.00
N TYR A 86 8.85 -4.55 -2.65
CA TYR A 86 10.22 -4.70 -3.17
C TYR A 86 10.26 -4.61 -4.69
#